data_AF-A0A0G1XJ39-F1
#
_entry.id   AF-A0A0G1XJ39-F1
#
_cell.length_a   1.000
_cell.length_b   1.000
_cell.length_c   1.000
_cell.angle_alpha   90.00
_cell.angle_beta   90.00
_cell.angle_gamma   90.00
#
_symmetry.space_group_name_H-M   'P 1'
#
loop_
_entity.id
_entity.type
_entity.pdbx_description
1 polymer ?
#
loop_
_entity_poly.entity_id
_entity_poly.type
_entity_poly.pdbx_seq_one_letter_code
_entity_poly.pdbx_strand_id
1 'polypeptide(L)'
;MRTLIAIITLFVWGCTSQPAEEAPKAETPKDAVAALAVEDAELGKKPQEQRQERYLAETRARDIAVAKEAIVQFSGRGSDWAAVVKGGASGPSADLCSQIEVLLELHSAVFERLDVQSEGRSAISWQEIGIERAELWKEFAAASKKAVTALFAVYRKPHAERNTDCGRGEGSWRLDDPGEVMQRLLWVMEGAKLSPADIGTTAPAMRTALVTDYRAYIALYRGTIARGEASVSDGSGAIISAVRDAKQVWGITQDQLGLTAEERKLLAER
;
A
#
# COMPACT_ATOMS: atom_id res chain seq x y z
N MET A 1 4.68 9.93 2.33
CA MET A 1 5.90 10.61 1.81
C MET A 1 5.52 12.08 1.62
N ARG A 2 6.05 13.07 2.36
CA ARG A 2 7.38 13.69 2.21
C ARG A 2 7.71 14.05 0.76
N THR A 3 7.23 15.23 0.36
CA THR A 3 7.57 15.93 -0.88
C THR A 3 9.05 16.30 -0.91
N LEU A 4 9.74 16.02 -2.01
CA LEU A 4 11.13 16.42 -2.23
C LEU A 4 11.26 16.88 -3.68
N ILE A 5 11.27 18.20 -3.87
CA ILE A 5 11.36 18.83 -5.20
C ILE A 5 12.84 18.91 -5.57
N ALA A 6 13.22 18.27 -6.67
CA ALA A 6 14.59 18.31 -7.18
C ALA A 6 14.88 19.63 -7.91
N ILE A 7 16.05 20.20 -7.66
CA ILE A 7 16.55 21.42 -8.29
C ILE A 7 17.14 21.06 -9.65
N ILE A 8 16.69 21.72 -10.73
CA ILE A 8 17.33 21.66 -12.05
C ILE A 8 17.88 23.04 -12.39
N THR A 9 19.22 23.15 -12.42
CA THR A 9 19.93 24.35 -12.87
C THR A 9 20.13 24.32 -14.38
N LEU A 10 19.52 25.25 -15.10
CA LEU A 10 19.79 25.49 -16.52
C LEU A 10 20.92 26.51 -16.68
N PHE A 11 22.00 26.10 -17.36
CA PHE A 11 23.05 26.98 -17.87
C PHE A 11 23.21 26.71 -19.36
N VAL A 12 22.78 27.66 -20.21
CA VAL A 12 23.17 27.74 -21.63
C VAL A 12 23.49 29.20 -21.95
N TRP A 13 24.60 29.39 -22.66
CA TRP A 13 25.21 30.69 -23.01
C TRP A 13 24.37 31.60 -23.92
N GLY A 14 24.73 32.89 -23.92
CA GLY A 14 24.21 33.90 -24.84
C GLY A 14 25.13 34.23 -26.03
N CYS A 15 24.47 34.53 -27.16
CA CYS A 15 24.75 35.43 -28.29
C CYS A 15 26.19 35.82 -28.74
N THR A 16 26.51 35.50 -30.02
CA THR A 16 27.17 36.29 -31.11
C THR A 16 27.12 35.45 -32.42
N SER A 17 27.08 35.94 -33.67
CA SER A 17 26.80 37.26 -34.28
C SER A 17 26.49 37.11 -35.81
N GLN A 18 26.13 38.20 -36.51
CA GLN A 18 25.90 38.30 -37.98
C GLN A 18 27.16 38.73 -38.78
N PRO A 19 27.14 38.94 -40.13
CA PRO A 19 26.61 38.15 -41.27
C PRO A 19 27.64 38.02 -42.45
N ALA A 20 27.24 37.46 -43.62
CA ALA A 20 27.95 37.62 -44.91
C ALA A 20 27.00 37.45 -46.14
N GLU A 21 27.44 37.91 -47.33
CA GLU A 21 26.60 38.38 -48.46
C GLU A 21 26.62 37.46 -49.74
N GLU A 22 26.01 37.92 -50.84
CA GLU A 22 25.39 37.13 -51.94
C GLU A 22 26.27 36.52 -53.06
N ALA A 23 25.70 35.54 -53.81
CA ALA A 23 25.94 35.29 -55.24
C ALA A 23 24.75 34.53 -55.91
N PRO A 24 24.54 34.57 -57.26
CA PRO A 24 23.18 34.57 -57.83
C PRO A 24 22.67 33.29 -58.56
N LYS A 25 21.44 33.42 -59.07
CA LYS A 25 20.47 32.43 -59.61
C LYS A 25 20.95 31.51 -60.75
N ALA A 26 20.31 30.33 -60.82
CA ALA A 26 20.03 29.57 -62.04
C ALA A 26 18.52 29.25 -62.13
N GLU A 27 17.99 29.11 -63.34
CA GLU A 27 16.53 29.04 -63.60
C GLU A 27 15.93 27.63 -63.41
N THR A 28 14.62 27.60 -63.14
CA THR A 28 13.80 26.40 -62.90
C THR A 28 13.45 25.61 -64.17
N PRO A 29 13.32 24.27 -64.04
CA PRO A 29 12.21 23.53 -64.64
C PRO A 29 11.10 23.30 -63.60
N LYS A 30 9.86 23.11 -64.09
CA LYS A 30 8.64 23.02 -63.26
C LYS A 30 8.31 21.60 -62.81
N ASP A 31 7.39 21.58 -61.85
CA ASP A 31 6.39 20.56 -61.53
C ASP A 31 6.79 19.34 -60.66
N ALA A 32 5.80 18.96 -59.83
CA ALA A 32 5.75 17.88 -58.85
C ALA A 32 6.45 18.08 -57.48
N VAL A 33 5.77 17.56 -56.45
CA VAL A 33 6.23 17.33 -55.06
C VAL A 33 6.38 18.55 -54.14
N ALA A 34 5.25 19.13 -53.73
CA ALA A 34 5.12 19.88 -52.47
C ALA A 34 3.84 19.55 -51.67
N ALA A 35 3.17 18.43 -51.98
CA ALA A 35 1.96 17.96 -51.28
C ALA A 35 2.24 16.88 -50.21
N LEU A 36 3.42 16.25 -50.21
CA LEU A 36 3.72 15.09 -49.36
C LEU A 36 4.23 15.43 -47.95
N ALA A 37 4.56 16.69 -47.66
CA ALA A 37 5.12 17.07 -46.35
C ALA A 37 4.09 17.17 -45.20
N VAL A 38 2.79 17.02 -45.49
CA VAL A 38 1.70 17.09 -44.49
C VAL A 38 1.15 15.70 -44.13
N GLU A 39 1.21 14.72 -45.04
CA GLU A 39 0.70 13.37 -44.76
C GLU A 39 1.59 12.58 -43.79
N ASP A 40 2.93 12.68 -43.90
CA ASP A 40 3.86 11.94 -43.05
C ASP A 40 3.77 12.33 -41.55
N ALA A 41 3.39 13.57 -41.25
CA ALA A 41 3.21 14.05 -39.87
C ALA A 41 1.94 13.50 -39.19
N GLU A 42 0.91 13.13 -39.96
CA GLU A 42 -0.28 12.43 -39.44
C GLU A 42 -0.12 10.91 -39.46
N LEU A 43 0.57 10.37 -40.47
CA LEU A 43 0.86 8.93 -40.58
C LEU A 43 1.75 8.41 -39.45
N GLY A 44 2.57 9.27 -38.82
CA GLY A 44 3.30 8.93 -37.59
C GLY A 44 2.42 8.89 -36.33
N LYS A 45 1.36 9.69 -36.26
CA LYS A 45 0.48 9.82 -35.08
C LYS A 45 -0.55 8.69 -35.00
N LYS A 46 -1.22 8.37 -36.11
CA LYS A 46 -2.28 7.31 -36.14
C LYS A 46 -1.80 5.96 -35.57
N PRO A 47 -0.59 5.44 -35.86
CA PRO A 47 -0.06 4.22 -35.26
C PRO A 47 0.37 4.36 -33.80
N GLN A 48 0.59 5.58 -33.29
CA GLN A 48 0.89 5.84 -31.88
C GLN A 48 -0.41 5.93 -31.08
N GLU A 49 -1.41 6.64 -31.59
CA GLU A 49 -2.77 6.73 -31.05
C GLU A 49 -3.42 5.34 -30.97
N GLN A 50 -3.41 4.54 -32.05
CA GLN A 50 -3.92 3.16 -32.03
C GLN A 50 -3.18 2.24 -31.04
N ARG A 51 -1.86 2.42 -30.86
CA ARG A 51 -1.10 1.67 -29.85
C ARG A 51 -1.47 2.09 -28.43
N GLN A 52 -1.74 3.38 -28.22
CA GLN A 52 -2.19 3.92 -26.94
C GLN A 52 -3.62 3.48 -26.61
N GLU A 53 -4.55 3.56 -27.56
CA GLU A 53 -5.93 3.04 -27.43
C GLU A 53 -5.93 1.56 -27.09
N ARG A 54 -5.13 0.76 -27.80
CA ARG A 54 -4.99 -0.68 -27.53
C ARG A 54 -4.40 -0.96 -26.14
N TYR A 55 -3.33 -0.25 -25.75
CA TYR A 55 -2.75 -0.37 -24.41
C TYR A 55 -3.74 0.00 -23.30
N LEU A 56 -4.53 1.06 -23.50
CA LEU A 56 -5.59 1.48 -22.57
C LEU A 56 -6.71 0.44 -22.51
N ALA A 57 -7.12 -0.16 -23.64
CA ALA A 57 -8.13 -1.21 -23.67
C ALA A 57 -7.66 -2.52 -23.00
N GLU A 58 -6.42 -2.96 -23.27
CA GLU A 58 -5.81 -4.13 -22.63
C GLU A 58 -5.64 -3.91 -21.12
N THR A 59 -5.23 -2.70 -20.70
CA THR A 59 -5.15 -2.31 -19.29
C THR A 59 -6.53 -2.29 -18.63
N ARG A 60 -7.55 -1.71 -19.27
CA ARG A 60 -8.94 -1.69 -18.78
C ARG A 60 -9.50 -3.10 -18.61
N ALA A 61 -9.28 -3.98 -19.59
CA ALA A 61 -9.73 -5.37 -19.51
C ALA A 61 -9.07 -6.13 -18.35
N ARG A 62 -7.77 -5.89 -18.12
CA ARG A 62 -7.03 -6.43 -16.96
C ARG A 62 -7.57 -5.89 -15.64
N ASP A 63 -7.77 -4.58 -15.53
CA ASP A 63 -8.26 -3.93 -14.30
C ASP A 63 -9.69 -4.42 -13.96
N ILE A 64 -10.57 -4.59 -14.96
CA ILE A 64 -11.91 -5.21 -14.82
C ILE A 64 -11.79 -6.67 -14.34
N ALA A 65 -10.86 -7.45 -14.90
CA ALA A 65 -10.67 -8.85 -14.52
C ALA A 65 -10.22 -8.98 -13.05
N VAL A 66 -9.24 -8.17 -12.62
CA VAL A 66 -8.75 -8.15 -11.23
C VAL A 66 -9.85 -7.69 -10.27
N ALA A 67 -10.63 -6.65 -10.61
CA ALA A 67 -11.75 -6.21 -9.79
C ALA A 67 -12.83 -7.31 -9.64
N LYS A 68 -13.16 -8.01 -10.73
CA LYS A 68 -14.10 -9.16 -10.70
C LYS A 68 -13.56 -10.31 -9.86
N GLU A 69 -12.26 -10.61 -9.94
CA GLU A 69 -11.62 -11.64 -9.13
C GLU A 69 -11.72 -11.31 -7.63
N ALA A 70 -11.34 -10.09 -7.22
CA ALA A 70 -11.43 -9.65 -5.82
C ALA A 70 -12.87 -9.73 -5.27
N ILE A 71 -13.89 -9.40 -6.08
CA ILE A 71 -15.32 -9.55 -5.71
C ILE A 71 -15.72 -11.01 -5.54
N VAL A 72 -15.25 -11.92 -6.40
CA VAL A 72 -15.51 -13.36 -6.29
C VAL A 72 -14.84 -13.96 -5.05
N GLN A 73 -13.63 -13.51 -4.72
CA GLN A 73 -12.91 -13.88 -3.50
C GLN A 73 -13.66 -13.39 -2.24
N PHE A 74 -14.04 -12.11 -2.21
CA PHE A 74 -14.78 -11.51 -1.08
C PHE A 74 -16.15 -12.16 -0.84
N SER A 75 -16.92 -12.39 -1.91
CA SER A 75 -18.26 -13.01 -1.82
C SER A 75 -18.23 -14.51 -1.50
N GLY A 76 -17.05 -15.10 -1.28
CA GLY A 76 -16.88 -16.52 -0.98
C GLY A 76 -17.23 -17.46 -2.14
N ARG A 77 -17.51 -16.92 -3.34
CA ARG A 77 -17.83 -17.70 -4.54
C ARG A 77 -16.58 -18.28 -5.23
N GLY A 78 -15.39 -17.80 -4.86
CA GLY A 78 -14.11 -18.45 -5.08
C GLY A 78 -13.45 -18.80 -3.75
N SER A 79 -13.67 -20.03 -3.26
CA SER A 79 -13.16 -20.53 -1.97
C SER A 79 -11.64 -20.54 -1.84
N ASP A 80 -10.94 -20.61 -2.98
CA ASP A 80 -9.58 -21.11 -3.02
C ASP A 80 -8.56 -20.04 -2.62
N TRP A 81 -8.83 -18.76 -2.87
CA TRP A 81 -7.91 -17.68 -2.51
C TRP A 81 -7.78 -17.52 -0.99
N ALA A 82 -8.89 -17.60 -0.25
CA ALA A 82 -8.85 -17.59 1.21
C ALA A 82 -8.07 -18.80 1.77
N ALA A 83 -8.13 -19.97 1.09
CA ALA A 83 -7.32 -21.14 1.45
C ALA A 83 -5.83 -20.94 1.09
N VAL A 84 -5.51 -20.28 -0.04
CA VAL A 84 -4.15 -19.91 -0.47
C VAL A 84 -3.51 -18.92 0.52
N VAL A 85 -4.25 -17.91 0.97
CA VAL A 85 -3.77 -16.91 1.94
C VAL A 85 -3.58 -17.51 3.33
N LYS A 86 -4.53 -18.36 3.80
CA LYS A 86 -4.30 -19.17 5.02
C LYS A 86 -3.10 -20.09 4.86
N GLY A 87 -2.80 -20.52 3.64
CA GLY A 87 -1.61 -21.28 3.31
C GLY A 87 -1.52 -22.66 3.97
N GLY A 88 -2.65 -23.23 4.40
CA GLY A 88 -2.73 -24.45 5.21
C GLY A 88 -2.83 -24.23 6.72
N ALA A 89 -2.64 -22.99 7.21
CA ALA A 89 -2.92 -22.64 8.60
C ALA A 89 -4.43 -22.71 8.88
N SER A 90 -4.79 -23.09 10.10
CA SER A 90 -6.19 -23.28 10.52
C SER A 90 -6.46 -22.66 11.88
N GLY A 91 -7.74 -22.37 12.15
CA GLY A 91 -8.21 -21.78 13.39
C GLY A 91 -8.36 -20.25 13.36
N PRO A 92 -8.88 -19.65 14.45
CA PRO A 92 -9.45 -18.29 14.40
C PRO A 92 -8.47 -17.18 14.03
N SER A 93 -7.18 -17.34 14.36
CA SER A 93 -6.13 -16.37 14.00
C SER A 93 -5.83 -16.39 12.49
N ALA A 94 -5.69 -17.57 11.89
CA ALA A 94 -5.49 -17.72 10.44
C ALA A 94 -6.73 -17.27 9.64
N ASP A 95 -7.92 -17.58 10.16
CA ASP A 95 -9.19 -17.07 9.60
C ASP A 95 -9.23 -15.53 9.60
N LEU A 96 -8.80 -14.90 10.70
CA LEU A 96 -8.72 -13.44 10.81
C LEU A 96 -7.67 -12.84 9.87
N CYS A 97 -6.44 -13.38 9.82
CA CYS A 97 -5.42 -12.96 8.85
C CYS A 97 -6.00 -12.95 7.43
N SER A 98 -6.61 -14.06 7.00
CA SER A 98 -7.17 -14.18 5.65
C SER A 98 -8.31 -13.21 5.37
N GLN A 99 -9.17 -12.91 6.36
CA GLN A 99 -10.23 -11.91 6.22
C GLN A 99 -9.66 -10.50 6.04
N ILE A 100 -8.60 -10.15 6.76
CA ILE A 100 -7.93 -8.84 6.62
C ILE A 100 -7.35 -8.69 5.20
N GLU A 101 -6.63 -9.70 4.69
CA GLU A 101 -6.09 -9.66 3.32
C GLU A 101 -7.18 -9.57 2.25
N VAL A 102 -8.28 -10.35 2.35
CA VAL A 102 -9.42 -10.25 1.43
C VAL A 102 -9.99 -8.82 1.39
N LEU A 103 -10.10 -8.17 2.55
CA LEU A 103 -10.66 -6.82 2.65
C LEU A 103 -9.72 -5.74 2.11
N LEU A 104 -8.41 -5.89 2.31
CA LEU A 104 -7.40 -4.98 1.75
C LEU A 104 -7.28 -5.12 0.22
N GLU A 105 -7.31 -6.33 -0.31
CA GLU A 105 -7.34 -6.57 -1.75
C GLU A 105 -8.64 -6.04 -2.36
N LEU A 106 -9.82 -6.31 -1.77
CA LEU A 106 -11.07 -5.74 -2.27
C LEU A 106 -11.06 -4.21 -2.23
N HIS A 107 -10.52 -3.59 -1.18
CA HIS A 107 -10.42 -2.14 -1.11
C HIS A 107 -9.56 -1.58 -2.24
N SER A 108 -8.32 -2.06 -2.38
CA SER A 108 -7.37 -1.53 -3.36
C SER A 108 -7.72 -1.91 -4.80
N ALA A 109 -8.13 -3.16 -5.05
CA ALA A 109 -8.47 -3.65 -6.39
C ALA A 109 -9.79 -3.12 -6.94
N VAL A 110 -10.74 -2.78 -6.06
CA VAL A 110 -12.09 -2.37 -6.45
C VAL A 110 -12.37 -0.93 -6.04
N PHE A 111 -12.44 -0.61 -4.75
CA PHE A 111 -12.90 0.73 -4.35
C PHE A 111 -11.89 1.84 -4.70
N GLU A 112 -10.60 1.64 -4.46
CA GLU A 112 -9.56 2.62 -4.81
C GLU A 112 -9.39 2.74 -6.34
N ARG A 113 -9.16 1.62 -7.04
CA ARG A 113 -8.93 1.64 -8.50
C ARG A 113 -10.14 2.09 -9.33
N LEU A 114 -11.38 1.80 -8.92
CA LEU A 114 -12.58 2.18 -9.68
C LEU A 114 -13.05 3.61 -9.38
N ASP A 115 -12.86 4.12 -8.15
CA ASP A 115 -13.24 5.50 -7.81
C ASP A 115 -12.18 6.55 -8.26
N VAL A 116 -10.93 6.14 -8.57
CA VAL A 116 -9.87 7.06 -9.06
C VAL A 116 -9.98 7.35 -10.57
N GLN A 117 -10.47 8.54 -10.91
CA GLN A 117 -10.29 9.13 -12.23
C GLN A 117 -8.86 9.68 -12.37
N SER A 118 -7.94 8.86 -12.88
CA SER A 118 -6.59 9.30 -13.26
C SER A 118 -6.57 9.78 -14.71
N GLU A 119 -5.80 10.84 -14.99
CA GLU A 119 -5.71 11.44 -16.33
C GLU A 119 -5.35 10.38 -17.39
N GLY A 120 -6.17 10.29 -18.45
CA GLY A 120 -5.99 9.33 -19.53
C GLY A 120 -6.61 7.94 -19.31
N ARG A 121 -7.13 7.61 -18.12
CA ARG A 121 -7.98 6.43 -17.89
C ARG A 121 -9.43 6.87 -17.70
N SER A 122 -10.32 6.48 -18.61
CA SER A 122 -11.76 6.59 -18.34
C SER A 122 -12.12 5.69 -17.16
N ALA A 123 -12.91 6.19 -16.20
CA ALA A 123 -13.34 5.40 -15.05
C ALA A 123 -13.96 4.07 -15.51
N ILE A 124 -13.62 2.98 -14.85
CA ILE A 124 -14.31 1.70 -15.05
C ILE A 124 -15.64 1.80 -14.32
N SER A 125 -16.74 1.67 -15.05
CA SER A 125 -18.07 1.79 -14.48
C SER A 125 -18.45 0.52 -13.71
N TRP A 126 -19.26 0.69 -12.67
CA TRP A 126 -19.84 -0.43 -11.92
C TRP A 126 -20.74 -1.33 -12.79
N GLN A 127 -21.27 -0.78 -13.90
CA GLN A 127 -22.00 -1.53 -14.93
C GLN A 127 -21.09 -2.52 -15.68
N GLU A 128 -19.83 -2.17 -15.98
CA GLU A 128 -18.86 -3.09 -16.61
C GLU A 128 -18.41 -4.20 -15.65
N ILE A 129 -18.43 -3.93 -14.34
CA ILE A 129 -18.21 -4.94 -13.29
C ILE A 129 -19.44 -5.86 -13.17
N GLY A 130 -20.65 -5.34 -13.34
CA GLY A 130 -21.90 -6.11 -13.28
C GLY A 130 -22.41 -6.34 -11.85
N ILE A 131 -22.08 -5.44 -10.92
CA ILE A 131 -22.57 -5.46 -9.54
C ILE A 131 -22.93 -4.04 -9.07
N GLU A 132 -23.95 -3.92 -8.23
CA GLU A 132 -24.31 -2.64 -7.62
C GLU A 132 -23.31 -2.22 -6.53
N ARG A 133 -22.67 -1.06 -6.73
CA ARG A 133 -21.67 -0.48 -5.81
C ARG A 133 -22.18 -0.41 -4.36
N ALA A 134 -23.45 -0.06 -4.19
CA ALA A 134 -24.06 0.16 -2.88
C ALA A 134 -24.23 -1.14 -2.09
N GLU A 135 -24.52 -2.25 -2.76
CA GLU A 135 -24.68 -3.57 -2.14
C GLU A 135 -23.33 -4.10 -1.70
N LEU A 136 -22.34 -4.12 -2.61
CA LEU A 136 -20.98 -4.55 -2.30
C LEU A 136 -20.35 -3.71 -1.17
N TRP A 137 -20.53 -2.38 -1.20
CA TRP A 137 -20.02 -1.49 -0.15
C TRP A 137 -20.64 -1.79 1.21
N LYS A 138 -21.94 -2.09 1.27
CA LYS A 138 -22.64 -2.43 2.52
C LYS A 138 -22.10 -3.72 3.13
N GLU A 139 -21.88 -4.74 2.31
CA GLU A 139 -21.29 -6.02 2.75
C GLU A 139 -19.84 -5.82 3.20
N PHE A 140 -19.03 -5.13 2.40
CA PHE A 140 -17.64 -4.80 2.70
C PHE A 140 -17.51 -4.03 4.03
N ALA A 141 -18.29 -2.97 4.23
CA ALA A 141 -18.24 -2.19 5.47
C ALA A 141 -18.63 -3.02 6.71
N ALA A 142 -19.62 -3.91 6.59
CA ALA A 142 -20.02 -4.80 7.67
C ALA A 142 -18.94 -5.85 7.99
N ALA A 143 -18.33 -6.45 6.96
CA ALA A 143 -17.22 -7.39 7.11
C ALA A 143 -15.97 -6.73 7.70
N SER A 144 -15.60 -5.55 7.21
CA SER A 144 -14.51 -4.71 7.74
C SER A 144 -14.73 -4.36 9.21
N LYS A 145 -15.92 -3.91 9.60
CA LYS A 145 -16.25 -3.65 11.01
C LYS A 145 -16.02 -4.87 11.90
N LYS A 146 -16.44 -6.06 11.45
CA LYS A 146 -16.23 -7.32 12.17
C LYS A 146 -14.74 -7.67 12.28
N ALA A 147 -14.00 -7.61 11.16
CA ALA A 147 -12.58 -7.95 11.10
C ALA A 147 -11.73 -6.99 11.95
N VAL A 148 -11.94 -5.67 11.83
CA VAL A 148 -11.26 -4.65 12.65
C VAL A 148 -11.56 -4.83 14.13
N THR A 149 -12.81 -5.14 14.51
CA THR A 149 -13.16 -5.41 15.92
C THR A 149 -12.42 -6.63 16.46
N ALA A 150 -12.30 -7.70 15.67
CA ALA A 150 -11.57 -8.91 16.03
C ALA A 150 -10.05 -8.69 16.09
N LEU A 151 -9.49 -7.90 15.15
CA LEU A 151 -8.07 -7.53 15.13
C LEU A 151 -7.71 -6.63 16.31
N PHE A 152 -8.54 -5.64 16.65
CA PHE A 152 -8.34 -4.82 17.85
C PHE A 152 -8.39 -5.65 19.15
N ALA A 153 -9.18 -6.73 19.18
CA ALA A 153 -9.20 -7.64 20.32
C ALA A 153 -7.92 -8.48 20.48
N VAL A 154 -7.03 -8.55 19.47
CA VAL A 154 -5.72 -9.21 19.58
C VAL A 154 -4.87 -8.56 20.68
N TYR A 155 -4.93 -7.23 20.83
CA TYR A 155 -4.24 -6.49 21.90
C TYR A 155 -4.61 -6.91 23.34
N ARG A 156 -5.69 -7.69 23.51
CA ARG A 156 -6.11 -8.23 24.83
C ARG A 156 -5.53 -9.63 25.11
N LYS A 157 -4.96 -10.30 24.10
CA LYS A 157 -4.33 -11.63 24.24
C LYS A 157 -2.89 -11.50 24.74
N PRO A 158 -2.36 -12.43 25.54
CA PRO A 158 -0.92 -12.53 25.80
C PRO A 158 -0.12 -12.64 24.49
N HIS A 159 1.03 -11.96 24.40
CA HIS A 159 1.88 -11.98 23.18
C HIS A 159 2.27 -13.39 22.74
N ALA A 160 2.58 -14.28 23.68
CA ALA A 160 2.93 -15.68 23.39
C ALA A 160 1.81 -16.48 22.68
N GLU A 161 0.55 -16.05 22.77
CA GLU A 161 -0.60 -16.69 22.09
C GLU A 161 -0.83 -16.14 20.67
N ARG A 162 -0.04 -15.16 20.23
CA ARG A 162 -0.19 -14.47 18.93
C ARG A 162 0.79 -14.95 17.86
N ASN A 163 1.37 -16.14 18.04
CA ASN A 163 2.28 -16.74 17.08
C ASN A 163 1.53 -17.23 15.83
N THR A 164 1.14 -16.31 14.95
CA THR A 164 0.49 -16.59 13.66
C THR A 164 1.05 -15.64 12.62
N ASP A 165 1.65 -16.23 11.59
CA ASP A 165 2.04 -15.55 10.36
C ASP A 165 0.79 -15.33 9.49
N CYS A 166 0.60 -14.09 9.03
CA CYS A 166 -0.48 -13.67 8.14
C CYS A 166 0.09 -13.45 6.72
N GLY A 167 -0.53 -14.09 5.72
CA GLY A 167 -0.16 -13.93 4.32
C GLY A 167 1.03 -14.80 3.88
N ARG A 168 1.46 -14.60 2.62
CA ARG A 168 2.59 -15.32 2.00
C ARG A 168 3.38 -14.38 1.10
N GLY A 169 4.71 -14.35 1.26
CA GLY A 169 5.61 -13.57 0.41
C GLY A 169 5.72 -12.11 0.82
N GLU A 170 5.94 -11.22 -0.15
CA GLU A 170 6.06 -9.78 0.08
C GLU A 170 4.73 -9.23 0.66
N GLY A 171 4.82 -8.51 1.78
CA GLY A 171 3.65 -8.02 2.52
C GLY A 171 3.12 -8.94 3.62
N SER A 172 3.69 -10.14 3.83
CA SER A 172 3.39 -10.98 5.00
C SER A 172 3.76 -10.30 6.31
N TRP A 173 2.97 -10.52 7.35
CA TRP A 173 3.07 -9.87 8.66
C TRP A 173 2.71 -10.85 9.78
N ARG A 174 2.83 -10.44 11.05
CA ARG A 174 2.58 -11.32 12.21
C ARG A 174 1.64 -10.71 13.24
N LEU A 175 0.82 -11.54 13.89
CA LEU A 175 -0.08 -11.10 14.97
C LEU A 175 0.63 -10.74 16.28
N ASP A 176 1.90 -11.11 16.46
CA ASP A 176 2.74 -10.73 17.60
C ASP A 176 3.53 -9.43 17.38
N ASP A 177 3.53 -8.86 16.17
CA ASP A 177 4.10 -7.54 15.90
C ASP A 177 3.08 -6.43 16.23
N PRO A 178 3.36 -5.53 17.21
CA PRO A 178 2.42 -4.49 17.61
C PRO A 178 2.10 -3.48 16.51
N GLY A 179 3.08 -3.19 15.63
CA GLY A 179 3.02 -2.16 14.60
C GLY A 179 2.25 -2.63 13.38
N GLU A 180 2.57 -3.81 12.85
CA GLU A 180 1.83 -4.42 11.73
C GLU A 180 0.35 -4.59 12.08
N VAL A 181 0.03 -5.11 13.28
CA VAL A 181 -1.36 -5.25 13.75
C VAL A 181 -2.11 -3.91 13.70
N MET A 182 -1.49 -2.80 14.14
CA MET A 182 -2.12 -1.48 14.07
C MET A 182 -2.23 -0.97 12.63
N GLN A 183 -1.21 -1.20 11.80
CA GLN A 183 -1.21 -0.75 10.41
C GLN A 183 -2.33 -1.39 9.60
N ARG A 184 -2.50 -2.72 9.67
CA ARG A 184 -3.59 -3.42 8.97
C ARG A 184 -4.96 -3.03 9.50
N LEU A 185 -5.07 -2.84 10.81
CA LEU A 185 -6.29 -2.35 11.46
C LEU A 185 -6.68 -0.97 10.90
N LEU A 186 -5.73 -0.02 10.84
CA LEU A 186 -5.98 1.32 10.32
C LEU A 186 -6.29 1.33 8.82
N TRP A 187 -5.61 0.54 8.00
CA TRP A 187 -5.90 0.45 6.56
C TRP A 187 -7.30 -0.11 6.28
N VAL A 188 -7.74 -1.16 6.98
CA VAL A 188 -9.12 -1.67 6.82
C VAL A 188 -10.15 -0.65 7.35
N MET A 189 -9.83 0.10 8.42
CA MET A 189 -10.69 1.19 8.90
C MET A 189 -10.83 2.33 7.90
N GLU A 190 -9.71 2.83 7.39
CA GLU A 190 -9.66 3.88 6.35
C GLU A 190 -10.44 3.43 5.11
N GLY A 191 -10.14 2.23 4.62
CA GLY A 191 -10.74 1.68 3.42
C GLY A 191 -12.27 1.49 3.52
N ALA A 192 -12.78 1.16 4.71
CA ALA A 192 -14.21 1.03 5.00
C ALA A 192 -14.86 2.31 5.58
N LYS A 193 -14.12 3.41 5.69
CA LYS A 193 -14.54 4.70 6.28
C LYS A 193 -15.06 4.56 7.72
N LEU A 194 -14.46 3.66 8.50
CA LEU A 194 -14.79 3.39 9.89
C LEU A 194 -14.05 4.33 10.84
N SER A 195 -14.74 4.78 11.88
CA SER A 195 -14.15 5.48 13.02
C SER A 195 -13.85 4.53 14.18
N PRO A 196 -13.02 4.91 15.17
CA PRO A 196 -12.83 4.13 16.40
C PRO A 196 -14.15 3.85 17.14
N ALA A 197 -15.11 4.77 17.06
CA ALA A 197 -16.41 4.61 17.71
C ALA A 197 -17.22 3.46 17.11
N ASP A 198 -17.07 3.18 15.81
CA ASP A 198 -17.78 2.10 15.14
C ASP A 198 -17.44 0.71 15.71
N ILE A 199 -16.21 0.51 16.16
CA ILE A 199 -15.75 -0.73 16.79
C ILE A 199 -15.79 -0.68 18.34
N GLY A 200 -16.46 0.33 18.91
CA GLY A 200 -16.62 0.48 20.36
C GLY A 200 -15.35 0.89 21.11
N THR A 201 -14.47 1.68 20.47
CA THR A 201 -13.25 2.21 21.09
C THR A 201 -13.07 3.71 20.82
N THR A 202 -11.93 4.28 21.21
CA THR A 202 -11.55 5.67 20.91
C THR A 202 -10.11 5.73 20.38
N ALA A 203 -9.76 6.78 19.63
CA ALA A 203 -8.38 6.94 19.15
C ALA A 203 -7.34 6.99 20.30
N PRO A 204 -7.60 7.66 21.44
CA PRO A 204 -6.74 7.53 22.63
C PRO A 204 -6.62 6.09 23.14
N ALA A 205 -7.72 5.33 23.21
CA ALA A 205 -7.69 3.93 23.66
C ALA A 205 -6.90 3.03 22.71
N MET A 206 -6.99 3.25 21.39
CA MET A 206 -6.16 2.55 20.40
C MET A 206 -4.67 2.88 20.56
N ARG A 207 -4.32 4.15 20.78
CA ARG A 207 -2.93 4.55 21.06
C ARG A 207 -2.42 3.94 22.38
N THR A 208 -3.24 3.89 23.42
CA THR A 208 -2.90 3.23 24.69
C THR A 208 -2.72 1.72 24.52
N ALA A 209 -3.55 1.05 23.71
CA ALA A 209 -3.37 -0.37 23.38
C ALA A 209 -2.00 -0.60 22.72
N LEU A 210 -1.68 0.15 21.66
CA LEU A 210 -0.40 0.06 20.96
C LEU A 210 0.81 0.29 21.86
N VAL A 211 0.79 1.35 22.69
CA VAL A 211 1.89 1.65 23.64
C VAL A 211 2.04 0.52 24.67
N THR A 212 0.92 -0.02 25.17
CA THR A 212 0.93 -1.16 26.10
C THR A 212 1.53 -2.40 25.43
N ASP A 213 1.24 -2.60 24.15
CA ASP A 213 1.64 -3.78 23.41
C ASP A 213 3.14 -3.77 23.05
N TYR A 214 3.69 -2.62 22.65
CA TYR A 214 5.15 -2.46 22.52
C TYR A 214 5.88 -2.68 23.85
N ARG A 215 5.34 -2.20 24.98
CA ARG A 215 5.92 -2.48 26.31
C ARG A 215 5.95 -3.97 26.61
N ALA A 216 4.87 -4.67 26.31
CA ALA A 216 4.76 -6.11 26.51
C ALA A 216 5.70 -6.90 25.56
N TYR A 217 5.85 -6.44 24.31
CA TYR A 217 6.80 -6.98 23.34
C TYR A 217 8.26 -6.80 23.80
N ILE A 218 8.64 -5.60 24.24
CA ILE A 218 9.97 -5.33 24.83
C ILE A 218 10.20 -6.20 26.07
N ALA A 219 9.21 -6.34 26.94
CA ALA A 219 9.29 -7.20 28.13
C ALA A 219 9.46 -8.69 27.78
N LEU A 220 8.87 -9.17 26.68
CA LEU A 220 9.06 -10.53 26.18
C LEU A 220 10.54 -10.81 25.85
N TYR A 221 11.19 -9.91 25.09
CA TYR A 221 12.61 -10.06 24.73
C TYR A 221 13.56 -9.91 25.93
N ARG A 222 13.25 -9.04 26.89
CA ARG A 222 13.98 -9.05 28.19
C ARG A 222 13.87 -10.41 28.88
N GLY A 223 12.70 -11.03 28.81
CA GLY A 223 12.45 -12.38 29.35
C GLY A 223 13.23 -13.48 28.64
N THR A 224 13.31 -13.47 27.31
CA THR A 224 14.08 -14.48 26.55
C THR A 224 15.59 -14.35 26.80
N ILE A 225 16.12 -13.13 26.91
CA ILE A 225 17.51 -12.89 27.35
C ILE A 225 17.72 -13.46 28.76
N ALA A 226 16.84 -13.12 29.71
CA ALA A 226 16.99 -13.53 31.11
C ALA A 226 16.90 -15.05 31.32
N ARG A 227 16.20 -15.78 30.44
CA ARG A 227 16.13 -17.25 30.44
C ARG A 227 17.24 -17.92 29.60
N GLY A 228 18.08 -17.14 28.91
CA GLY A 228 19.12 -17.66 28.02
C GLY A 228 18.60 -18.25 26.70
N GLU A 229 17.34 -17.98 26.35
CA GLU A 229 16.69 -18.46 25.12
C GLU A 229 17.11 -17.64 23.88
N ALA A 230 17.52 -16.38 24.11
CA ALA A 230 18.07 -15.50 23.09
C ALA A 230 19.42 -14.95 23.57
N SER A 231 20.36 -14.70 22.65
CA SER A 231 21.59 -14.00 23.02
C SER A 231 21.28 -12.56 23.42
N VAL A 232 22.13 -11.98 24.28
CA VAL A 232 22.01 -10.56 24.68
C VAL A 232 22.02 -9.64 23.45
N SER A 233 22.82 -9.98 22.41
CA SER A 233 22.89 -9.24 21.16
C SER A 233 21.57 -9.26 20.40
N ASP A 234 20.99 -10.46 20.20
CA ASP A 234 19.79 -10.64 19.38
C ASP A 234 18.55 -10.04 20.07
N GLY A 235 18.38 -10.31 21.36
CA GLY A 235 17.29 -9.72 22.14
C GLY A 235 17.39 -8.20 22.26
N SER A 236 18.59 -7.65 22.43
CA SER A 236 18.79 -6.19 22.39
C SER A 236 18.52 -5.61 21.01
N GLY A 237 18.87 -6.33 19.94
CA GLY A 237 18.56 -5.97 18.56
C GLY A 237 17.05 -5.88 18.32
N ALA A 238 16.27 -6.86 18.78
CA ALA A 238 14.81 -6.85 18.70
C ALA A 238 14.19 -5.68 19.47
N ILE A 239 14.66 -5.41 20.70
CA ILE A 239 14.21 -4.26 21.52
C ILE A 239 14.52 -2.93 20.81
N ILE A 240 15.73 -2.77 20.26
CA ILE A 240 16.13 -1.57 19.51
C ILE A 240 15.26 -1.38 18.26
N SER A 241 14.95 -2.47 17.54
CA SER A 241 14.06 -2.43 16.38
C SER A 241 12.66 -1.96 16.75
N ALA A 242 12.05 -2.56 17.77
CA ALA A 242 10.72 -2.20 18.27
C ALA A 242 10.66 -0.73 18.74
N VAL A 243 11.69 -0.24 19.43
CA VAL A 243 11.77 1.17 19.85
C VAL A 243 11.91 2.12 18.65
N ARG A 244 12.68 1.73 17.63
CA ARG A 244 12.85 2.51 16.40
C ARG A 244 11.53 2.61 15.64
N ASP A 245 10.84 1.51 15.43
CA ASP A 245 9.55 1.44 14.76
C ASP A 245 8.47 2.27 15.50
N ALA A 246 8.29 2.00 16.80
CA ALA A 246 7.39 2.75 17.67
C ALA A 246 7.64 4.28 17.60
N LYS A 247 8.90 4.72 17.49
CA LYS A 247 9.25 6.13 17.32
C LYS A 247 9.00 6.66 15.89
N GLN A 248 9.44 5.94 14.87
CA GLN A 248 9.47 6.43 13.49
C GLN A 248 8.11 6.36 12.80
N VAL A 249 7.34 5.29 13.04
CA VAL A 249 6.02 5.08 12.42
C VAL A 249 4.92 5.65 13.30
N TRP A 250 4.98 5.43 14.63
CA TRP A 250 3.87 5.70 15.54
C TRP A 250 4.05 6.93 16.45
N GLY A 251 5.21 7.59 16.40
CA GLY A 251 5.53 8.75 17.22
C GLY A 251 5.42 8.48 18.72
N ILE A 252 5.75 7.27 19.17
CA ILE A 252 5.80 6.87 20.58
C ILE A 252 7.21 7.18 21.10
N THR A 253 7.32 7.88 22.23
CA THR A 253 8.62 8.27 22.78
C THR A 253 9.24 7.17 23.64
N GLN A 254 10.56 7.20 23.85
CA GLN A 254 11.26 6.22 24.68
C GLN A 254 10.72 6.15 26.12
N ASP A 255 10.34 7.28 26.70
CA ASP A 255 9.74 7.34 28.04
C ASP A 255 8.36 6.66 28.09
N GLN A 256 7.63 6.66 26.96
CA GLN A 256 6.38 5.91 26.85
C GLN A 256 6.61 4.40 26.74
N LEU A 257 7.81 3.91 26.44
CA LEU A 257 8.11 2.48 26.24
C LEU A 257 8.67 1.77 27.48
N GLY A 258 8.91 2.48 28.59
CA GLY A 258 9.39 1.85 29.83
C GLY A 258 10.78 1.24 29.70
N LEU A 259 11.68 1.96 29.03
CA LEU A 259 13.07 1.54 28.82
C LEU A 259 13.91 1.70 30.09
N THR A 260 14.81 0.74 30.33
CA THR A 260 15.83 0.79 31.37
C THR A 260 16.88 1.88 31.07
N ALA A 261 17.80 2.12 32.00
CA ALA A 261 18.93 3.01 31.75
C ALA A 261 19.87 2.45 30.67
N GLU A 262 20.15 1.14 30.71
CA GLU A 262 21.08 0.49 29.78
C GLU A 262 20.54 0.47 28.34
N GLU A 263 19.26 0.14 28.14
CA GLU A 263 18.65 0.18 26.80
C GLU A 263 18.63 1.60 26.22
N ARG A 264 18.40 2.63 27.04
CA ARG A 264 18.47 4.04 26.60
C ARG A 264 19.89 4.46 26.22
N LYS A 265 20.91 3.96 26.92
CA LYS A 265 22.31 4.15 26.58
C LYS A 265 22.66 3.46 25.24
N LEU A 266 22.31 2.18 25.08
CA LEU A 266 22.51 1.42 23.83
C LEU A 266 21.81 2.06 22.62
N LEU A 267 20.68 2.75 22.84
CA LEU A 267 19.95 3.51 21.82
C LEU A 267 20.54 4.90 21.52
N ALA A 268 21.45 5.41 22.35
CA ALA A 268 22.18 6.67 22.12
C ALA A 268 23.53 6.43 21.42
N GLU A 269 24.04 5.20 21.48
CA GLU A 269 25.30 4.75 20.86
C GLU A 269 25.10 4.22 19.42
N ARG A 270 23.88 4.29 18.85
CA ARG A 270 23.48 3.75 17.53
C ARG A 270 22.55 4.66 16.74
#